data_AF-A0A814WYZ7-F1
#
_entry.id   AF-A0A814WYZ7-F1
#
_cell.length_a   1.000
_cell.length_b   1.000
_cell.length_c   1.000
_cell.angle_alpha   90.00
_cell.angle_beta   90.00
_cell.angle_gamma   90.00
#
_symmetry.space_group_name_H-M   'P 1'
#
loop_
_entity.id
_entity.type
_entity.pdbx_description
1 polymer ?
#
loop_
_entity_poly.entity_id
_entity_poly.type
_entity_poly.pdbx_seq_one_letter_code
_entity_poly.pdbx_strand_id
1 'polypeptide(L)'
;MVTCSKDRSIAVWQMNSSTDITIRRVLVGHRAAVNVVDFDEKYIVSASGDRTIKVWDTTTCEFVRTLLGHKRGIACLQYRDKIVVSGSSDNTIRIWDIECGACLRILEGHDELVRCIRFDSKRIVSGAYDGMK
;
A
#
# COMPACT_ATOMS: atom_id res chain seq x y z
N MET A 1 -9.09 -13.01 -0.56
CA MET A 1 -8.85 -12.03 0.53
C MET A 1 -7.35 -11.90 0.73
N VAL A 2 -6.85 -10.72 1.12
CA VAL A 2 -5.44 -10.50 1.46
C VAL A 2 -5.37 -9.84 2.83
N THR A 3 -4.47 -10.32 3.69
CA THR A 3 -4.22 -9.73 5.02
C THR A 3 -2.74 -9.40 5.17
N CYS A 4 -2.42 -8.43 6.01
CA CYS A 4 -1.04 -8.04 6.32
C CYS A 4 -0.88 -7.83 7.82
N SER A 5 0.36 -8.00 8.33
CA SER A 5 0.60 -8.07 9.77
C SER A 5 1.88 -7.34 10.20
N LYS A 6 1.95 -7.06 11.51
CA LYS A 6 3.15 -6.53 12.18
C LYS A 6 4.32 -7.52 12.12
N ASP A 7 4.06 -8.81 11.92
CA ASP A 7 5.09 -9.85 11.72
C ASP A 7 5.88 -9.72 10.41
N ARG A 8 5.51 -8.73 9.57
CA ARG A 8 6.14 -8.36 8.29
C ARG A 8 5.69 -9.22 7.10
N SER A 9 4.71 -10.10 7.29
CA SER A 9 4.16 -10.96 6.25
C SER A 9 2.84 -10.44 5.68
N ILE A 10 2.51 -10.95 4.50
CA ILE A 10 1.22 -10.78 3.83
C ILE A 10 0.68 -12.19 3.56
N ALA A 11 -0.55 -12.48 3.96
CA ALA A 11 -1.19 -13.76 3.67
C ALA A 11 -2.27 -13.57 2.60
N VAL A 12 -2.24 -14.42 1.59
CA VAL A 12 -3.24 -14.49 0.52
C VAL A 12 -4.13 -15.70 0.78
N TRP A 13 -5.44 -15.46 0.81
CA TRP A 13 -6.44 -16.45 1.22
C TRP A 13 -7.42 -16.73 0.08
N GLN A 14 -7.70 -18.01 -0.12
CA GLN A 14 -8.84 -18.47 -0.91
C GLN A 14 -10.08 -18.51 -0.02
N MET A 15 -11.17 -17.90 -0.50
CA MET A 15 -12.45 -17.79 0.21
C MET A 15 -13.49 -18.55 -0.62
N ASN A 16 -13.60 -19.86 -0.41
CA ASN A 16 -14.58 -20.67 -1.15
C ASN A 16 -15.99 -20.49 -0.59
N SER A 17 -16.08 -20.28 0.73
CA SER A 17 -17.31 -19.91 1.45
C SER A 17 -16.98 -19.08 2.68
N SER A 18 -17.99 -18.67 3.45
CA SER A 18 -17.79 -17.96 4.72
C SER A 18 -17.14 -18.81 5.81
N THR A 19 -17.16 -20.15 5.66
CA THR A 19 -16.58 -21.11 6.61
C THR A 19 -15.37 -21.86 6.04
N ASP A 20 -15.19 -21.86 4.72
CA ASP A 20 -14.05 -22.47 4.04
C ASP A 20 -13.09 -21.39 3.52
N ILE A 21 -12.12 -21.07 4.38
CA ILE A 21 -11.09 -20.06 4.14
C ILE A 21 -9.72 -20.73 4.33
N THR A 22 -8.94 -20.81 3.25
CA THR A 22 -7.64 -21.49 3.26
C THR A 22 -6.52 -20.55 2.85
N ILE A 23 -5.33 -20.77 3.42
CA ILE A 23 -4.12 -20.02 3.04
C ILE A 23 -3.66 -20.54 1.68
N ARG A 24 -3.58 -19.63 0.70
CA ARG A 24 -3.03 -19.90 -0.63
C ARG A 24 -1.52 -19.71 -0.65
N ARG A 25 -1.03 -18.58 -0.12
CA ARG A 25 0.39 -18.26 -0.04
C ARG A 25 0.67 -17.23 1.05
N VAL A 26 1.87 -17.27 1.61
CA VAL A 26 2.43 -16.22 2.47
C VAL A 26 3.53 -15.50 1.69
N LEU A 27 3.40 -14.19 1.51
CA LEU A 27 4.39 -13.33 0.86
C LEU A 27 5.30 -12.74 1.93
N VAL A 28 6.60 -12.89 1.73
CA VAL A 28 7.64 -12.39 2.62
C VAL A 28 8.61 -11.53 1.81
N GLY A 29 8.98 -10.37 2.36
CA GLY A 29 9.94 -9.48 1.69
C GLY A 29 10.05 -8.09 2.31
N HIS A 30 9.06 -7.67 3.09
CA HIS A 30 9.16 -6.45 3.89
C HIS A 30 10.08 -6.64 5.10
N ARG A 31 10.79 -5.57 5.48
CA ARG A 31 11.74 -5.59 6.62
C ARG A 31 11.15 -5.04 7.91
N ALA A 32 9.95 -4.47 7.86
CA ALA A 32 9.20 -3.96 8.99
C ALA A 32 7.70 -4.26 8.81
N ALA A 33 6.89 -3.90 9.81
CA ALA A 33 5.44 -4.14 9.80
C ALA A 33 4.81 -3.69 8.48
N VAL A 34 3.90 -4.52 7.95
CA VAL A 34 3.11 -4.16 6.76
C VAL A 34 1.84 -3.48 7.26
N ASN A 35 1.74 -2.18 7.00
CA ASN A 35 0.72 -1.32 7.60
C ASN A 35 -0.57 -1.30 6.78
N VAL A 36 -0.47 -1.56 5.48
CA VAL A 36 -1.61 -1.52 4.56
C VAL A 36 -1.34 -2.46 3.38
N VAL A 37 -2.41 -3.10 2.93
CA VAL A 37 -2.44 -3.88 1.70
C VAL A 37 -3.72 -3.54 0.94
N ASP A 38 -3.61 -3.47 -0.38
CA ASP A 38 -4.72 -3.27 -1.32
C ASP A 38 -4.46 -4.17 -2.53
N PHE A 39 -5.49 -4.52 -3.30
CA PHE A 39 -5.31 -5.41 -4.45
C PHE A 39 -6.43 -5.31 -5.48
N ASP A 40 -6.11 -5.70 -6.71
CA ASP A 40 -7.08 -6.00 -7.77
C ASP A 40 -6.73 -7.34 -8.44
N GLU A 41 -7.33 -7.60 -9.61
CA GLU A 41 -7.10 -8.82 -10.39
C GLU A 41 -5.65 -8.96 -10.88
N LYS A 42 -4.91 -7.87 -11.00
CA LYS A 42 -3.56 -7.84 -11.57
C LYS A 42 -2.49 -7.80 -10.48
N TYR A 43 -2.63 -6.92 -9.50
CA TYR A 43 -1.61 -6.68 -8.49
C TYR A 43 -2.14 -6.69 -7.07
N ILE A 44 -1.33 -7.23 -6.17
CA ILE A 44 -1.36 -6.97 -4.74
C ILE A 44 -0.32 -5.89 -4.45
N VAL A 45 -0.73 -4.84 -3.71
CA VAL A 45 0.11 -3.70 -3.38
C VAL A 45 0.19 -3.57 -1.87
N SER A 46 1.41 -3.63 -1.32
CA SER A 46 1.65 -3.58 0.12
C SER A 46 2.58 -2.43 0.50
N ALA A 47 2.28 -1.72 1.59
CA ALA A 47 3.14 -0.66 2.11
C ALA A 47 3.55 -0.91 3.57
N SER A 48 4.78 -0.54 3.90
CA SER A 48 5.41 -0.93 5.16
C SER A 48 6.11 0.23 5.86
N GLY A 49 6.34 0.04 7.16
CA GLY A 49 7.25 0.85 7.96
C GLY A 49 8.71 0.83 7.44
N ASP A 50 9.07 -0.10 6.54
CA ASP A 50 10.40 -0.15 5.92
C ASP A 50 10.63 0.89 4.82
N ARG A 51 9.63 1.77 4.63
CA ARG A 51 9.60 2.91 3.69
C ARG A 51 9.36 2.51 2.23
N THR A 52 8.96 1.26 1.99
CA THR A 52 8.77 0.73 0.64
C THR A 52 7.32 0.34 0.38
N ILE A 53 6.92 0.48 -0.89
CA ILE A 53 5.74 -0.19 -1.44
C ILE A 53 6.23 -1.37 -2.25
N LYS A 54 5.64 -2.55 -2.08
CA LYS A 54 5.93 -3.73 -2.90
C LYS A 54 4.71 -4.10 -3.71
N VAL A 55 4.97 -4.51 -4.95
CA VAL A 55 3.97 -4.94 -5.91
C VAL A 55 4.21 -6.42 -6.18
N TRP A 56 3.14 -7.19 -6.11
CA TRP A 56 3.13 -8.63 -6.32
C TRP A 56 2.06 -8.97 -7.35
N ASP A 57 2.30 -9.98 -8.18
CA ASP A 57 1.29 -10.46 -9.14
C ASP A 57 0.17 -11.19 -8.39
N THR A 58 -1.10 -10.83 -8.64
CA THR A 58 -2.24 -11.46 -7.93
C THR A 58 -2.40 -12.95 -8.30
N THR A 59 -2.08 -13.30 -9.54
CA THR A 59 -2.25 -14.66 -10.07
C THR A 59 -1.13 -15.57 -9.61
N THR A 60 0.13 -15.19 -9.80
CA THR A 60 1.28 -16.04 -9.44
C THR A 60 1.74 -15.82 -8.01
N CYS A 61 1.34 -14.72 -7.37
CA CYS A 61 1.82 -14.28 -6.06
C CYS A 61 3.36 -14.12 -6.03
N GLU A 62 3.95 -13.74 -7.16
CA GLU A 62 5.38 -13.45 -7.30
C GLU A 62 5.64 -11.96 -7.12
N PHE A 63 6.84 -11.64 -6.64
CA PHE A 63 7.29 -10.26 -6.51
C PHE A 63 7.53 -9.65 -7.90
N VAL A 64 6.95 -8.48 -8.14
CA VAL A 64 7.10 -7.75 -9.40
C VAL A 64 8.12 -6.62 -9.26
N ARG A 65 7.92 -5.73 -8.28
CA ARG A 65 8.80 -4.56 -8.08
C ARG A 65 8.65 -3.91 -6.71
N THR A 66 9.58 -3.02 -6.40
CA THR A 66 9.53 -2.14 -5.22
C THR A 66 9.45 -0.69 -5.66
N LEU A 67 8.51 0.09 -5.11
CA LEU A 67 8.45 1.54 -5.28
C LEU A 67 9.22 2.19 -4.11
N LEU A 68 10.26 2.93 -4.46
CA LEU A 68 11.16 3.60 -3.52
C LEU A 68 10.99 5.11 -3.63
N GLY A 69 11.02 5.81 -2.49
CA GLY A 69 11.06 7.27 -2.49
C GLY A 69 10.62 7.93 -1.19
N HIS A 70 9.70 7.31 -0.43
CA HIS A 70 9.35 7.82 0.89
C HIS A 70 10.56 7.81 1.84
N LYS A 71 10.70 8.87 2.64
CA LYS A 71 11.82 9.07 3.56
C LYS A 71 11.58 8.36 4.89
N ARG A 72 10.32 8.07 5.24
CA ARG A 72 9.88 7.39 6.46
C ARG A 72 8.80 6.35 6.16
N GLY A 73 8.33 5.64 7.18
CA GLY A 73 7.38 4.54 7.04
C GLY A 73 6.08 4.99 6.38
N ILE A 74 5.43 4.08 5.64
CA ILE A 74 4.18 4.37 4.93
C ILE A 74 3.02 3.92 5.81
N ALA A 75 2.07 4.80 6.07
CA ALA A 75 0.97 4.56 7.02
C ALA A 75 -0.37 4.26 6.33
N CYS A 76 -0.56 4.75 5.10
CA CYS A 76 -1.77 4.51 4.33
C CYS A 76 -1.49 4.44 2.82
N LEU A 77 -2.36 3.74 2.11
CA LEU A 77 -2.29 3.53 0.68
C LEU A 77 -3.70 3.29 0.13
N GLN A 78 -3.92 3.68 -1.12
CA GLN A 78 -4.98 3.14 -1.96
C GLN A 78 -4.41 2.87 -3.36
N TYR A 79 -4.83 1.77 -3.96
CA TYR A 79 -4.48 1.36 -5.31
C TYR A 79 -5.75 1.22 -6.16
N ARG A 80 -5.77 1.83 -7.35
CA ARG A 80 -6.82 1.64 -8.35
C ARG A 80 -6.28 1.91 -9.74
N ASP A 81 -6.66 1.07 -10.70
CA ASP A 81 -6.23 1.14 -12.09
C ASP A 81 -4.69 1.12 -12.18
N LYS A 82 -4.07 2.18 -12.71
CA LYS A 82 -2.60 2.28 -12.80
C LYS A 82 -1.97 3.11 -11.68
N ILE A 83 -2.79 3.61 -10.76
CA ILE A 83 -2.39 4.64 -9.80
C ILE A 83 -2.35 4.07 -8.39
N VAL A 84 -1.20 4.28 -7.74
CA VAL A 84 -1.05 4.11 -6.30
C VAL A 84 -0.94 5.49 -5.68
N VAL A 85 -1.68 5.72 -4.60
CA VAL A 85 -1.54 6.92 -3.77
C VAL A 85 -1.16 6.47 -2.36
N SER A 86 -0.05 6.97 -1.82
CA SER A 86 0.47 6.59 -0.50
C SER A 86 0.74 7.80 0.38
N GLY A 87 0.45 7.67 1.68
CA GLY A 87 0.75 8.67 2.71
C GLY A 87 1.72 8.13 3.76
N SER A 88 2.68 8.95 4.19
CA SER A 88 3.80 8.54 5.02
C SER A 88 4.02 9.43 6.24
N SER A 89 4.78 8.92 7.21
CA SER A 89 5.34 9.66 8.34
C SER A 89 6.42 10.67 7.94
N ASP A 90 6.74 10.80 6.65
CA ASP A 90 7.54 11.90 6.09
C ASP A 90 6.67 13.13 5.73
N ASN A 91 5.39 13.10 6.11
CA ASN A 91 4.38 14.13 5.92
C ASN A 91 4.02 14.38 4.44
N THR A 92 4.47 13.53 3.53
CA THR A 92 4.16 13.64 2.10
C THR A 92 3.15 12.60 1.66
N ILE A 93 2.40 12.97 0.63
CA ILE A 93 1.63 12.03 -0.18
C ILE A 93 2.37 11.83 -1.50
N ARG A 94 2.45 10.60 -2.00
CA ARG A 94 3.05 10.29 -3.28
C ARG A 94 2.07 9.58 -4.19
N ILE A 95 2.10 9.97 -5.46
CA ILE A 95 1.34 9.35 -6.55
C ILE A 95 2.32 8.60 -7.42
N TRP A 96 2.00 7.34 -7.72
CA TRP A 96 2.87 6.43 -8.46
C TRP A 96 2.12 5.82 -9.63
N ASP A 97 2.85 5.59 -10.73
CA ASP A 97 2.42 4.68 -11.78
C ASP A 97 2.87 3.26 -11.42
N ILE A 98 1.93 2.31 -11.34
CA ILE A 98 2.21 0.92 -10.92
C ILE A 98 3.04 0.14 -11.95
N GLU A 99 2.92 0.48 -13.24
CA GLU A 99 3.49 -0.29 -14.37
C GLU A 99 4.96 0.00 -14.59
N CYS A 100 5.41 1.25 -14.40
CA CYS A 100 6.81 1.63 -14.47
C CYS A 100 7.43 1.83 -13.08
N GLY A 101 6.62 2.06 -12.05
CA GLY A 101 7.07 2.33 -10.69
C GLY A 101 7.57 3.76 -10.47
N ALA A 102 7.32 4.67 -11.41
CA ALA A 102 7.72 6.07 -11.30
C ALA A 102 6.85 6.81 -10.27
N CYS A 103 7.49 7.69 -9.49
CA CYS A 103 6.77 8.67 -8.68
C CYS A 103 6.36 9.83 -9.60
N LEU A 104 5.06 9.95 -9.87
CA LEU A 104 4.49 10.96 -10.77
C LEU A 104 4.40 12.33 -10.10
N ARG A 105 4.13 12.34 -8.79
CA ARG A 105 3.96 13.57 -8.00
C ARG A 105 4.22 13.32 -6.53
N ILE A 106 4.77 14.34 -5.87
CA ILE A 106 4.88 14.45 -4.42
C ILE A 106 3.99 15.63 -4.02
N LEU A 107 3.09 15.41 -3.06
CA LEU A 107 2.26 16.45 -2.46
C LEU A 107 2.77 16.71 -1.05
N GLU A 108 3.07 17.97 -0.79
CA GLU A 108 3.48 18.51 0.50
C GLU A 108 2.37 19.42 1.03
N GLY A 109 2.34 19.64 2.34
CA GLY A 109 1.36 20.54 2.98
C GLY A 109 0.79 20.01 4.30
N HIS A 110 0.91 18.71 4.57
CA HIS A 110 0.69 18.20 5.93
C HIS A 110 1.91 18.50 6.80
N ASP A 111 1.67 18.92 8.03
CA ASP A 111 2.73 19.19 9.02
C ASP A 111 3.05 17.94 9.87
N GLU A 112 2.21 16.91 9.78
CA GLU A 112 2.33 15.66 10.53
C GLU A 112 2.08 14.43 9.64
N LEU A 113 2.27 13.25 10.23
CA LEU A 113 2.10 11.96 9.57
C LEU A 113 0.72 11.85 8.88
N VAL A 114 0.74 11.50 7.59
CA VAL A 114 -0.48 11.24 6.80
C VAL A 114 -1.03 9.86 7.13
N ARG A 115 -2.12 9.81 7.91
CA ARG A 115 -2.61 8.59 8.54
C ARG A 115 -3.62 7.83 7.70
N CYS A 116 -4.45 8.51 6.93
CA CYS A 116 -5.42 7.88 6.02
C CYS A 116 -5.49 8.63 4.69
N ILE A 117 -5.84 7.89 3.63
CA ILE A 117 -5.97 8.45 2.29
C ILE A 117 -7.02 7.69 1.49
N ARG A 118 -7.81 8.43 0.71
CA ARG A 118 -8.71 7.90 -0.32
C ARG A 118 -8.70 8.81 -1.55
N PHE A 119 -8.95 8.25 -2.73
CA PHE A 119 -9.06 8.99 -3.97
C PHE A 119 -10.13 8.45 -4.92
N ASP A 120 -10.68 9.35 -5.72
CA ASP A 120 -11.59 9.07 -6.82
C ASP A 120 -11.01 9.60 -8.14
N SER A 121 -11.83 9.72 -9.19
CA SER A 121 -11.38 10.23 -10.49
C SER A 121 -11.07 11.73 -10.50
N LYS A 122 -11.41 12.47 -9.44
CA LYS A 122 -11.33 13.93 -9.37
C LYS A 122 -10.49 14.45 -8.19
N ARG A 123 -10.42 13.71 -7.09
CA ARG A 123 -9.91 14.21 -5.80
C ARG A 123 -9.13 13.15 -5.04
N ILE A 124 -8.20 13.64 -4.23
CA ILE A 124 -7.53 12.88 -3.16
C ILE A 124 -7.96 13.56 -1.85
N VAL A 125 -8.38 12.76 -0.88
CA VAL A 125 -8.71 13.19 0.49
C VAL A 125 -7.77 12.48 1.44
N SER A 126 -7.05 13.24 2.26
CA SER A 126 -6.10 12.75 3.24
C SER A 126 -6.39 13.29 4.63
N GLY A 127 -6.08 12.51 5.65
CA GLY A 127 -6.13 12.92 7.06
C GLY A 127 -4.79 12.67 7.72
N ALA A 128 -4.31 13.64 8.50
CA ALA A 128 -3.04 13.57 9.21
C ALA A 128 -3.23 13.76 10.72
N TYR A 129 -2.15 13.56 11.49
CA TYR A 129 -2.17 13.79 12.94
C TYR A 129 -2.09 15.27 13.34
N ASP A 130 -2.00 16.17 12.37
CA ASP A 130 -2.00 17.64 12.56
C ASP A 130 -3.34 18.18 13.08
N GLY A 131 -4.37 17.33 13.19
CA GLY A 131 -5.67 17.72 13.71
C GLY A 131 -6.43 18.66 12.79
N MET A 132 -6.02 18.78 11.51
CA MET A 132 -6.75 19.56 10.53
C MET A 132 -8.15 18.94 10.34
N LYS A 133 -9.17 19.67 10.79
CA LYS A 133 -10.60 19.43 10.57
C LYS A 133 -11.07 20.15 9.33
#